data_AF-A0A924YGB5-F1
#
_entry.id   AF-A0A924YGB5-F1
#
_cell.length_a   1.000
_cell.length_b   1.000
_cell.length_c   1.000
_cell.angle_alpha   90.00
_cell.angle_beta   90.00
_cell.angle_gamma   90.00
#
_symmetry.space_group_name_H-M   'P 1'
#
loop_
_entity.id
_entity.type
_entity.pdbx_description
1 polymer ?
#
loop_
_entity_poly.entity_id
_entity_poly.type
_entity_poly.pdbx_seq_one_letter_code
_entity_poly.pdbx_strand_id
1 'polypeptide(L)'
;MTDLQGRIDDLRRQLQRLPADPDAETIARLERQARALLSDAKNTPQENAAQALFAELARMNNPTSPTAATVRGLLRRARIRIEIAGDNDDIDEAIDILAEALALNPRDEDVVSLLQEAAARSEQAAQRVTDLFTRHSVKQ
;
A
#
# COMPACT_ATOMS: atom_id res chain seq x y z
N MET A 1 8.59 -29.69 -20.92
CA MET A 1 7.48 -28.75 -20.68
C MET A 1 7.40 -28.54 -19.18
N THR A 2 7.97 -27.45 -18.70
CA THR A 2 7.98 -27.11 -17.27
C THR A 2 6.54 -26.90 -16.82
N ASP A 3 6.11 -27.69 -15.86
CA ASP A 3 4.69 -27.90 -15.52
C ASP A 3 4.02 -26.58 -15.10
N LEU A 4 3.10 -26.07 -15.94
CA LEU A 4 2.30 -24.88 -15.65
C LEU A 4 1.53 -25.04 -14.33
N GLN A 5 1.13 -26.28 -14.01
CA GLN A 5 0.49 -26.59 -12.74
C GLN A 5 1.44 -26.33 -11.57
N GLY A 6 2.69 -26.80 -11.66
CA GLY A 6 3.73 -26.51 -10.67
C GLY A 6 3.95 -25.02 -10.45
N ARG A 7 3.98 -24.22 -11.52
CA ARG A 7 4.13 -22.75 -11.42
C ARG A 7 2.92 -22.08 -10.76
N ILE A 8 1.70 -22.57 -11.01
CA ILE A 8 0.48 -22.10 -10.33
C ILE A 8 0.57 -22.40 -8.83
N ASP A 9 0.96 -23.63 -8.48
CA ASP A 9 1.03 -24.06 -7.09
C ASP A 9 2.14 -23.33 -6.32
N ASP A 10 3.27 -23.04 -6.98
CA ASP A 10 4.33 -22.19 -6.44
C ASP A 10 3.86 -20.77 -6.15
N LEU A 11 3.16 -20.15 -7.10
CA LEU A 11 2.67 -18.79 -6.94
C LEU A 11 1.58 -18.70 -5.86
N ARG A 12 0.70 -19.72 -5.77
CA ARG A 12 -0.25 -19.88 -4.65
C ARG A 12 0.45 -19.97 -3.30
N ARG A 13 1.50 -20.79 -3.20
CA ARG A 13 2.26 -20.94 -1.95
C ARG A 13 2.96 -19.65 -1.56
N GLN A 14 3.46 -18.88 -2.53
CA GLN A 14 4.04 -17.56 -2.27
C GLN A 14 2.98 -16.59 -1.74
N LEU A 15 1.80 -16.56 -2.36
CA LEU A 15 0.66 -15.76 -1.89
C LEU A 15 0.19 -16.13 -0.47
N GLN A 16 0.12 -17.43 -0.15
CA GLN A 16 -0.27 -17.88 1.19
C GLN A 16 0.77 -17.59 2.27
N ARG A 17 2.04 -17.45 1.87
CA ARG A 17 3.17 -17.13 2.76
C ARG A 17 3.47 -15.64 2.80
N LEU A 18 2.70 -14.82 2.08
CA LEU A 18 2.88 -13.38 2.17
C LEU A 18 2.69 -12.97 3.62
N PRO A 19 3.61 -12.17 4.19
CA PRO A 19 3.34 -11.53 5.46
C PRO A 19 2.07 -10.68 5.31
N ALA A 20 1.38 -10.40 6.42
CA ALA A 20 0.20 -9.52 6.43
C ALA A 20 0.50 -8.14 5.81
N ASP A 21 1.78 -7.80 5.69
CA ASP A 21 2.25 -6.56 5.12
C ASP A 21 3.53 -6.80 4.29
N PRO A 22 3.35 -7.18 3.01
CA PRO A 22 4.42 -7.42 2.06
C PRO A 22 4.98 -6.11 1.50
N ASP A 23 6.29 -6.07 1.28
CA ASP A 23 6.93 -4.94 0.62
C ASP A 23 6.45 -4.75 -0.83
N ALA A 24 6.42 -3.49 -1.30
CA ALA A 24 5.93 -3.14 -2.63
C ALA A 24 6.71 -3.86 -3.75
N GLU A 25 8.00 -4.13 -3.54
CA GLU A 25 8.84 -4.87 -4.48
C GLU A 25 8.39 -6.33 -4.60
N THR A 26 8.09 -7.00 -3.48
CA THR A 26 7.51 -8.35 -3.45
C THR A 26 6.17 -8.41 -4.16
N ILE A 27 5.28 -7.45 -3.92
CA ILE A 27 3.97 -7.43 -4.61
C ILE A 27 4.18 -7.24 -6.13
N ALA A 28 5.00 -6.27 -6.54
CA ALA A 28 5.28 -6.01 -7.95
C ALA A 28 5.94 -7.22 -8.64
N ARG A 29 6.81 -7.96 -7.93
CA ARG A 29 7.41 -9.21 -8.42
C ARG A 29 6.35 -10.28 -8.65
N LEU A 30 5.42 -10.48 -7.71
CA LEU A 30 4.36 -11.48 -7.83
C LEU A 30 3.39 -11.15 -8.95
N GLU A 31 3.09 -9.86 -9.15
CA GLU A 31 2.25 -9.40 -10.26
C GLU A 31 2.91 -9.69 -11.62
N ARG A 32 4.21 -9.42 -11.77
CA ARG A 32 4.97 -9.78 -12.98
C ARG A 32 4.96 -11.30 -13.23
N GLN A 33 5.13 -12.10 -12.19
CA GLN A 33 5.08 -13.57 -12.27
C GLN A 33 3.69 -14.07 -12.68
N ALA A 34 2.63 -13.50 -12.11
CA ALA A 34 1.25 -13.84 -12.45
C ALA A 34 0.91 -13.48 -13.89
N ARG A 35 1.37 -12.31 -14.37
CA ARG A 35 1.18 -11.89 -15.77
C ARG A 35 1.89 -12.82 -16.76
N ALA A 36 3.13 -13.21 -16.45
CA ALA A 36 3.88 -14.17 -17.27
C ALA A 36 3.20 -15.55 -17.27
N LEU A 37 2.76 -16.04 -16.11
CA LEU A 37 2.03 -17.30 -15.97
C LEU A 37 0.71 -17.29 -16.77
N LEU A 38 -0.05 -16.20 -16.70
CA LEU A 38 -1.28 -16.04 -17.48
C LEU A 38 -1.01 -16.04 -18.98
N SER A 39 0.07 -15.40 -19.43
CA SER A 39 0.48 -15.43 -20.83
C SER A 39 0.80 -16.85 -21.30
N ASP A 40 1.53 -17.62 -20.49
CA ASP A 40 1.94 -18.99 -20.81
C ASP A 40 0.79 -20.00 -20.71
N ALA A 41 -0.20 -19.73 -19.85
CA ALA A 41 -1.36 -20.60 -19.65
C ALA A 41 -2.47 -20.41 -20.70
N LYS A 42 -2.35 -19.45 -21.62
CA LYS A 42 -3.37 -19.21 -22.65
C LYS A 42 -3.63 -20.44 -23.52
N ASN A 43 -4.89 -20.75 -23.75
CA ASN A 43 -5.36 -21.91 -24.50
C ASN A 43 -4.93 -23.26 -23.89
N THR A 44 -4.69 -23.29 -22.57
CA THR A 44 -4.40 -24.51 -21.81
C THR A 44 -5.50 -24.78 -20.77
N PRO A 45 -5.65 -26.02 -20.28
CA PRO A 45 -6.57 -26.31 -19.17
C PRO A 45 -6.31 -25.46 -17.91
N GLN A 46 -5.08 -24.96 -17.74
CA GLN A 46 -4.64 -24.15 -16.60
C GLN A 46 -5.01 -22.66 -16.72
N GLU A 47 -5.55 -22.21 -17.85
CA GLU A 47 -5.85 -20.79 -18.09
C GLU A 47 -6.75 -20.19 -17.02
N ASN A 48 -7.85 -20.86 -16.67
CA ASN A 48 -8.80 -20.40 -15.67
C ASN A 48 -8.13 -20.25 -14.29
N ALA A 49 -7.25 -21.18 -13.94
CA ALA A 49 -6.53 -21.13 -12.66
C ALA A 49 -5.53 -19.96 -12.63
N ALA A 50 -4.82 -19.70 -13.74
CA ALA A 50 -3.91 -18.56 -13.86
C ALA A 50 -4.65 -17.22 -13.85
N GLN A 51 -5.81 -17.13 -14.52
CA GLN A 51 -6.68 -15.95 -14.49
C GLN A 51 -7.19 -15.64 -13.09
N ALA A 52 -7.67 -16.65 -12.36
CA ALA A 52 -8.15 -16.48 -10.99
C ALA A 52 -7.04 -15.94 -10.07
N LEU A 53 -5.82 -16.46 -10.22
CA LEU A 53 -4.68 -16.04 -9.41
C LEU A 53 -4.24 -14.60 -9.73
N PHE A 54 -4.21 -14.23 -11.01
CA PHE A 54 -3.92 -12.87 -11.43
C PHE A 54 -4.95 -11.88 -10.89
N ALA A 55 -6.24 -12.25 -10.92
CA ALA A 55 -7.31 -11.41 -10.38
C ALA A 55 -7.22 -11.24 -8.85
N GLU A 56 -6.77 -12.27 -8.12
CA GLU A 56 -6.53 -12.20 -6.68
C GLU A 56 -5.41 -11.21 -6.32
N LEU A 57 -4.26 -11.31 -7.01
CA LEU A 57 -3.15 -10.36 -6.89
C LEU A 57 -3.57 -8.93 -7.24
N ALA A 58 -4.30 -8.76 -8.34
CA ALA A 58 -4.78 -7.45 -8.76
C ALA A 58 -5.73 -6.82 -7.73
N ARG A 59 -6.57 -7.62 -7.04
CA ARG A 59 -7.45 -7.13 -5.97
C ARG A 59 -6.68 -6.69 -4.73
N MET A 60 -5.66 -7.45 -4.32
CA MET A 60 -4.79 -7.07 -3.20
C MET A 60 -4.06 -5.76 -3.48
N ASN A 61 -3.67 -5.52 -4.72
CA ASN A 61 -2.89 -4.36 -5.12
C ASN A 61 -3.74 -3.23 -5.72
N ASN A 62 -5.08 -3.29 -5.63
CA ASN A 62 -5.93 -2.42 -6.44
C ASN A 62 -5.96 -0.97 -5.91
N PRO A 63 -5.37 0.01 -6.62
CA PRO A 63 -5.50 1.42 -6.25
C PRO A 63 -6.95 1.91 -6.37
N THR A 64 -7.84 1.20 -7.06
CA THR A 64 -9.28 1.56 -7.13
C THR A 64 -10.12 0.95 -6.00
N SER A 65 -9.50 0.27 -5.03
CA SER A 65 -10.19 -0.13 -3.80
C SER A 65 -10.82 1.09 -3.11
N PRO A 66 -12.03 0.97 -2.54
CA PRO A 66 -12.63 2.04 -1.74
C PRO A 66 -11.68 2.57 -0.68
N THR A 67 -10.90 1.71 -0.03
CA THR A 67 -9.88 2.11 0.96
C THR A 67 -8.80 2.99 0.32
N ALA A 68 -8.25 2.59 -0.82
CA ALA A 68 -7.23 3.36 -1.53
C ALA A 68 -7.76 4.71 -2.05
N ALA A 69 -9.04 4.77 -2.45
CA ALA A 69 -9.69 6.03 -2.81
C ALA A 69 -9.85 6.97 -1.60
N THR A 70 -10.24 6.43 -0.44
CA THR A 70 -10.31 7.18 0.82
C THR A 70 -8.95 7.71 1.26
N VAL A 71 -7.91 6.86 1.24
CA VAL A 71 -6.54 7.26 1.58
C VAL A 71 -6.05 8.39 0.67
N ARG A 72 -6.26 8.31 -0.65
CA ARG A 72 -5.96 9.41 -1.58
C ARG A 72 -6.71 10.71 -1.24
N GLY A 73 -7.98 10.60 -0.86
CA GLY A 73 -8.80 11.75 -0.46
C GLY A 73 -8.31 12.40 0.84
N LEU A 74 -7.79 11.62 1.79
CA LEU A 74 -7.14 12.10 3.00
C LEU A 74 -5.80 12.78 2.69
N LEU A 75 -4.93 12.13 1.92
CA LEU A 75 -3.65 12.68 1.46
C LEU A 75 -3.81 14.04 0.79
N ARG A 76 -4.76 14.16 -0.14
CA ARG A 76 -5.04 15.44 -0.83
C ARG A 76 -5.42 16.54 0.16
N ARG A 77 -6.26 16.24 1.16
CA ARG A 77 -6.71 17.21 2.17
C ARG A 77 -5.59 17.65 3.11
N ALA A 78 -4.74 16.72 3.54
CA ALA A 78 -3.59 17.02 4.38
C ALA A 78 -2.56 17.88 3.62
N ARG A 79 -2.28 17.54 2.36
CA ARG A 79 -1.31 18.27 1.53
C ARG A 79 -1.72 19.71 1.29
N ILE A 80 -3.01 19.96 1.01
CA ILE A 80 -3.55 21.32 0.87
C ILE A 80 -3.31 22.15 2.13
N ARG A 81 -3.53 21.57 3.32
CA ARG A 81 -3.31 22.28 4.59
C ARG A 81 -1.84 22.61 4.81
N ILE A 82 -0.95 21.63 4.60
CA ILE A 82 0.51 21.81 4.77
C ILE A 82 1.07 22.84 3.80
N GLU A 83 0.66 22.82 2.53
CA GLU A 83 1.24 23.65 1.48
C GLU A 83 0.61 25.04 1.36
N ILE A 84 -0.71 25.18 1.59
CA ILE A 84 -1.46 26.41 1.27
C ILE A 84 -1.79 27.23 2.51
N ALA A 85 -2.22 26.58 3.60
CA ALA A 85 -2.74 27.26 4.78
C ALA A 85 -1.65 27.40 5.85
N GLY A 86 -0.95 26.30 6.15
CA GLY A 86 0.42 26.25 6.65
C GLY A 86 0.66 26.86 8.04
N ASP A 87 -0.38 27.28 8.75
CA ASP A 87 -0.27 27.71 10.14
C ASP A 87 -0.23 26.50 11.10
N ASN A 88 0.04 26.76 12.39
CA ASN A 88 0.19 25.67 13.35
C ASN A 88 -1.09 24.83 13.52
N ASP A 89 -2.27 25.46 13.40
CA ASP A 89 -3.55 24.76 13.54
C ASP A 89 -3.80 23.87 12.31
N ASP A 90 -3.45 24.35 11.11
CA ASP A 90 -3.51 23.58 9.87
C ASP A 90 -2.56 22.38 9.88
N ILE A 91 -1.36 22.53 10.45
CA ILE A 91 -0.40 21.43 10.60
C ILE A 91 -0.92 20.38 11.57
N ASP A 92 -1.48 20.78 12.72
CA ASP A 92 -2.08 19.85 13.67
C ASP A 92 -3.26 19.09 13.02
N GLU A 93 -4.13 19.78 12.28
CA GLU A 93 -5.25 19.13 11.57
C GLU A 93 -4.76 18.21 10.44
N ALA A 94 -3.69 18.58 9.73
CA ALA A 94 -3.09 17.72 8.71
C ALA A 94 -2.53 16.42 9.32
N ILE A 95 -1.92 16.49 10.51
CA ILE A 95 -1.44 15.31 11.23
C ILE A 95 -2.60 14.39 11.62
N ASP A 96 -3.73 14.95 12.07
CA ASP A 96 -4.90 14.15 12.45
C ASP A 96 -5.53 13.46 11.23
N ILE A 97 -5.62 14.15 10.09
CA ILE A 97 -6.07 13.57 8.82
C ILE A 97 -5.13 12.45 8.36
N LEU A 98 -3.81 12.65 8.50
CA LEU A 98 -2.82 11.64 8.13
C LEU A 98 -2.83 10.47 9.10
N ALA A 99 -3.17 10.66 10.38
CA ALA A 99 -3.37 9.58 11.33
C ALA A 99 -4.55 8.69 10.92
N GLU A 100 -5.65 9.25 10.41
CA GLU A 100 -6.75 8.46 9.84
C GLU A 100 -6.29 7.66 8.60
N ALA A 101 -5.51 8.28 7.72
CA ALA A 101 -4.97 7.60 6.54
C ALA A 101 -4.03 6.45 6.94
N LEU A 102 -3.18 6.68 7.94
CA LEU A 102 -2.27 5.70 8.49
C LEU A 102 -3.02 4.56 9.20
N ALA A 103 -4.16 4.82 9.85
CA ALA A 103 -4.99 3.76 10.42
C ALA A 103 -5.62 2.85 9.35
N LEU A 104 -5.91 3.40 8.17
CA LEU A 104 -6.43 2.63 7.02
C LEU A 104 -5.33 1.87 6.27
N ASN A 105 -4.15 2.47 6.16
CA ASN A 105 -2.97 1.86 5.53
C ASN A 105 -1.68 2.34 6.25
N PRO A 106 -1.21 1.62 7.27
CA PRO A 106 -0.05 2.03 8.08
C PRO A 106 1.28 2.10 7.33
N ARG A 107 1.36 1.53 6.13
CA ARG A 107 2.59 1.49 5.31
C ARG A 107 2.44 2.20 3.97
N ASP A 108 1.46 3.09 3.86
CA ASP A 108 1.35 3.99 2.72
C ASP A 108 2.53 4.98 2.73
N GLU A 109 3.47 4.82 1.79
CA GLU A 109 4.70 5.62 1.73
C GLU A 109 4.41 7.11 1.56
N ASP A 110 3.34 7.47 0.84
CA ASP A 110 2.95 8.87 0.66
C ASP A 110 2.44 9.46 1.98
N VAL A 111 1.69 8.68 2.79
CA VAL A 111 1.24 9.12 4.13
C VAL A 111 2.43 9.32 5.06
N VAL A 112 3.38 8.38 5.07
CA VAL A 112 4.60 8.47 5.89
C VAL A 112 5.45 9.67 5.49
N SER A 113 5.66 9.88 4.18
CA SER A 113 6.42 11.03 3.68
C SER A 113 5.77 12.35 4.06
N LEU A 114 4.44 12.44 3.98
CA LEU A 114 3.73 13.68 4.31
C LEU A 114 3.67 13.95 5.82
N LEU A 115 3.62 12.90 6.65
CA LEU A 115 3.80 13.02 8.11
C LEU A 115 5.19 13.53 8.48
N GLN A 116 6.25 13.07 7.79
CA GLN A 116 7.60 13.59 7.98
C GLN A 116 7.71 15.06 7.55
N GLU A 117 7.03 15.47 6.47
CA GLU A 117 6.97 16.88 6.08
C GLU A 117 6.28 17.74 7.14
N ALA A 118 5.15 17.27 7.68
CA ALA A 118 4.45 17.95 8.77
C ALA A 118 5.32 18.04 10.04
N ALA A 119 6.05 16.98 10.38
CA ALA A 119 6.99 16.96 11.50
C ALA A 119 8.08 18.03 11.39
N ALA A 120 8.53 18.36 10.18
CA ALA A 120 9.56 19.37 9.95
C ALA A 120 9.08 20.82 10.20
N ARG A 121 7.78 21.05 10.43
CA ARG A 121 7.20 22.39 10.61
C ARG A 121 7.38 22.94 12.03
N SER A 122 7.36 22.08 13.05
CA SER A 122 7.56 22.48 14.44
C SER A 122 7.99 21.31 15.34
N GLU A 123 8.60 21.61 16.48
CA GLU A 123 8.97 20.58 17.47
C GLU A 123 7.75 19.82 18.01
N GLN A 124 6.62 20.53 18.20
CA GLN A 124 5.35 19.92 18.60
C GLN A 124 4.84 18.93 17.56
N ALA A 125 4.86 19.30 16.28
CA ALA A 125 4.47 18.42 15.18
C ALA A 125 5.38 17.18 15.10
N ALA A 126 6.69 17.37 15.26
CA ALA A 126 7.66 16.28 15.30
C ALA A 126 7.37 15.27 16.42
N GLN A 127 7.02 15.74 17.62
CA GLN A 127 6.66 14.87 18.73
C GLN A 127 5.39 14.07 18.42
N ARG A 128 4.34 14.72 17.91
CA ARG A 128 3.07 14.04 17.55
C ARG A 128 3.29 12.95 16.51
N VAL A 129 4.08 13.23 15.48
CA VAL A 129 4.39 12.27 14.41
C VAL A 129 5.19 11.08 14.95
N THR A 130 6.16 11.33 15.85
CA THR A 130 6.91 10.27 16.52
C THR A 130 6.02 9.36 17.36
N ASP A 131 5.10 9.94 18.13
CA ASP A 131 4.12 9.20 18.93
C ASP A 131 3.16 8.40 18.03
N LEU A 132 2.81 8.95 16.86
CA LEU A 132 1.96 8.29 15.88
C LEU A 132 2.67 7.09 15.26
N PHE A 133 3.91 7.23 14.80
CA PHE A 133 4.68 6.11 14.24
C PHE A 133 4.94 5.01 15.27
N THR A 134 5.19 5.38 16.53
CA THR A 134 5.32 4.41 17.62
C THR A 134 4.04 3.61 17.80
N ARG A 135 2.87 4.27 17.82
CA ARG A 135 1.56 3.61 17.94
C ARG A 135 1.25 2.67 16.76
N HIS A 136 1.67 3.02 15.56
CA HIS A 136 1.40 2.27 14.34
C HIS A 136 2.55 1.33 13.91
N SER A 137 3.62 1.19 14.71
CA SER A 137 4.81 0.38 14.39
C SER A 137 5.45 0.73 13.04
N VAL A 138 5.39 2.00 12.64
CA VAL A 138 6.04 2.51 11.42
C VAL A 138 7.52 2.71 11.72
N LYS A 139 8.40 2.13 10.89
CA LYS A 139 9.85 2.35 11.02
C LYS A 139 10.22 3.68 10.35
N GLN A 140 10.78 4.59 11.14
CA GLN A 140 11.39 5.84 10.68
C GLN A 140 12.74 5.59 10.00
#